data_AF-A0A3S4G6U7-F1
#
_entry.id   AF-A0A3S4G6U7-F1
#
_cell.length_a   1.000
_cell.length_b   1.000
_cell.length_c   1.000
_cell.angle_alpha   90.00
_cell.angle_beta   90.00
_cell.angle_gamma   90.00
#
_symmetry.space_group_name_H-M   'P 1'
#
loop_
_entity.id
_entity.type
_entity.pdbx_description
1 polymer ?
#
loop_
_entity_poly.entity_id
_entity_poly.type
_entity_poly.pdbx_seq_one_letter_code
_entity_poly.pdbx_strand_id
1 'polypeptide(L)' 'MVAPFSSLPVNAVLSAGTGQIMVGNVDDYGGLRMNRFICTSGRCTYQERINE' A
#
# COMPACT_ATOMS: atom_id res chain seq x y z
N MET A 1 6.98 -10.93 -1.95
CA MET A 1 8.05 -9.92 -1.86
C MET A 1 8.21 -9.27 -3.23
N VAL A 2 8.48 -7.97 -3.29
CA VAL A 2 8.65 -7.23 -4.55
C VAL A 2 10.15 -6.91 -4.70
N ALA A 3 10.74 -7.17 -5.86
CA ALA A 3 12.15 -6.90 -6.10
C ALA A 3 12.41 -5.38 -6.28
N PRO A 4 13.65 -4.90 -6.04
CA PRO A 4 14.00 -3.50 -6.28
C PRO A 4 13.67 -3.05 -7.71
N PHE A 5 13.10 -1.86 -7.85
CA PHE A 5 12.71 -1.25 -9.14
C PHE A 5 11.76 -2.12 -10.00
N SER A 6 11.03 -3.04 -9.38
CA SER A 6 10.08 -3.93 -10.07
C SER A 6 8.64 -3.66 -9.65
N SER A 7 7.70 -4.28 -10.36
CA SER A 7 6.29 -4.31 -10.00
C SER A 7 5.81 -5.76 -9.90
N LEU A 8 4.90 -6.01 -8.97
CA LEU A 8 4.27 -7.32 -8.78
C LEU A 8 2.75 -7.13 -8.84
N PRO A 9 2.07 -7.58 -9.91
CA PRO A 9 0.61 -7.59 -9.93
C PRO A 9 0.10 -8.58 -8.87
N VAL A 10 -0.89 -8.14 -8.09
CA VAL A 10 -1.55 -8.97 -7.08
C VAL A 10 -3.02 -9.11 -7.43
N ASN A 11 -3.60 -10.26 -7.07
CA ASN A 11 -5.04 -10.43 -7.16
C ASN A 11 -5.68 -9.77 -5.93
N ALA A 12 -6.30 -8.61 -6.13
CA ALA A 12 -7.01 -7.87 -5.10
C ALA A 12 -8.34 -7.38 -5.66
N VAL A 13 -9.41 -7.59 -4.89
CA VAL A 13 -10.74 -7.07 -5.21
C VAL A 13 -10.97 -5.85 -4.34
N LEU A 14 -11.19 -4.70 -4.98
CA LEU A 14 -11.56 -3.47 -4.32
C LEU A 14 -13.03 -3.19 -4.58
N SER A 15 -13.76 -2.75 -3.55
CA SER A 15 -15.14 -2.32 -3.71
C SER A 15 -15.22 -1.06 -4.59
N ALA A 16 -16.34 -0.88 -5.28
CA ALA A 16 -16.59 0.35 -6.02
C ALA A 16 -16.50 1.56 -5.07
N GLY A 17 -15.75 2.59 -5.45
CA GLY A 17 -15.58 3.80 -4.64
C GLY A 17 -14.56 3.71 -3.51
N THR A 18 -13.73 2.66 -3.46
CA THR A 18 -12.61 2.60 -2.51
C THR A 18 -11.64 3.77 -2.71
N GLY A 19 -11.71 4.76 -1.82
CA GLY A 19 -10.82 5.93 -1.82
C GLY A 19 -9.52 5.73 -1.04
N GLN A 20 -9.36 4.62 -0.31
CA GLN A 20 -8.16 4.31 0.46
C GLN A 20 -7.93 2.81 0.58
N ILE A 21 -6.66 2.40 0.62
CA ILE A 21 -6.25 1.02 0.89
C ILE A 21 -5.16 0.98 1.96
N MET A 22 -5.06 -0.16 2.65
CA MET A 22 -4.00 -0.44 3.61
C MET A 22 -3.05 -1.49 3.01
N VAL A 23 -1.76 -1.21 2.99
CA VAL A 23 -0.72 -2.14 2.52
C VAL A 23 0.25 -2.40 3.65
N GLY A 24 0.38 -3.68 4.03
CA GLY A 24 1.33 -4.13 5.04
C GLY A 24 2.68 -4.48 4.44
N ASN A 25 3.78 -4.06 5.06
CA ASN A 25 5.11 -4.58 4.81
C ASN A 25 5.71 -5.16 6.09
N VAL A 26 6.56 -6.17 5.91
CA VAL A 26 7.34 -6.78 7.00
C VAL A 26 8.74 -6.16 6.97
N ASP A 27 9.20 -5.65 8.10
CA ASP A 27 10.55 -5.12 8.26
C ASP A 27 11.60 -6.22 8.52
N ASP A 28 12.88 -5.84 8.57
CA ASP A 28 14.00 -6.77 8.76
C ASP A 28 13.98 -7.49 10.12
N TYR A 29 13.19 -7.01 11.07
CA TYR A 29 12.99 -7.60 12.41
C TYR A 29 11.69 -8.42 12.49
N GLY A 30 10.97 -8.59 11.39
CA GLY A 30 9.69 -9.30 11.35
C GLY A 30 8.48 -8.48 11.80
N GLY A 31 8.65 -7.19 12.07
CA GLY A 31 7.57 -6.28 12.43
C GLY A 31 6.65 -6.01 11.24
N LEU A 32 5.33 -6.04 11.48
CA LEU A 32 4.34 -5.67 10.47
C LEU A 32 4.02 -4.18 10.58
N ARG A 33 4.29 -3.42 9.52
CA ARG A 33 3.91 -2.01 9.41
C ARG A 33 2.80 -1.84 8.38
N MET A 34 1.68 -1.24 8.81
CA MET A 34 0.53 -0.98 7.97
C MET A 34 0.55 0.46 7.44
N ASN A 35 0.60 0.60 6.13
CA ASN A 35 0.72 1.88 5.43
C ASN A 35 -0.59 2.23 4.73
N ARG A 36 -1.07 3.48 4.91
CA ARG A 36 -2.27 3.98 4.26
C ARG A 36 -1.93 4.57 2.90
N PHE A 37 -2.68 4.17 1.88
CA PHE A 37 -2.61 4.74 0.54
C PHE A 37 -3.94 5.39 0.19
N ILE A 38 -3.89 6.57 -0.40
CA ILE A 38 -5.06 7.27 -0.92
C ILE A 38 -5.18 6.98 -2.40
N CYS A 39 -6.38 6.61 -2.84
CA CYS A 39 -6.67 6.20 -4.20
C CYS A 39 -7.41 7.30 -4.96
N THR A 40 -6.93 7.62 -6.15
CA THR A 40 -7.56 8.59 -7.06
C THR A 40 -7.39 8.09 -8.48
N SER A 41 -8.50 7.98 -9.21
CA SER A 41 -8.51 7.64 -10.65
C SER A 41 -7.66 6.41 -11.02
N GLY A 42 -7.84 5.30 -10.29
CA GLY A 42 -7.17 4.02 -10.59
C GLY A 42 -5.72 3.91 -10.12
N ARG A 43 -5.19 4.91 -9.40
CA ARG A 43 -3.86 4.85 -8.77
C ARG A 43 -3.98 5.14 -7.28
N CYS A 44 -3.20 4.41 -6.47
CA CYS A 44 -3.11 4.65 -5.03
C CYS A 44 -1.69 5.06 -4.68
N THR A 45 -1.55 6.16 -3.95
CA THR A 45 -0.26 6.71 -3.53
C THR A 45 -0.11 6.66 -2.02
N TYR A 46 1.09 6.32 -1.55
CA TYR A 46 1.39 6.30 -0.13
C TYR A 46 1.17 7.69 0.45
N GLN A 47 0.42 7.76 1.55
CA GLN A 47 0.29 8.99 2.31
C GLN A 47 1.31 8.94 3.45
N GLU A 48 2.38 9.72 3.31
CA GLU A 48 3.36 9.89 4.38
C GLU A 48 2.66 10.44 5.63
N ARG A 49 2.99 9.90 6.81
CA ARG A 49 2.48 10.43 8.07
C ARG A 49 3.17 11.77 8.30
N ILE A 50 2.47 12.87 8.06
CA ILE A 50 3.03 14.23 8.17
C ILE A 50 3.28 14.62 9.64
N ASN A 51 2.81 13.87 10.64
CA ASN A 51 3.15 14.08 12.05
C ASN A 51 3.08 12.76 12.83
N GLU A 52 4.19 12.36 13.44
CA GLU A 52 4.28 11.43 14.58
C GLU A 52 5.14 12.10 15.66
#